data_AF-A0A257LTN6-F1
#
_entry.id   AF-A0A257LTN6-F1
#
_cell.length_a   1.000
_cell.length_b   1.000
_cell.length_c   1.000
_cell.angle_alpha   90.00
_cell.angle_beta   90.00
_cell.angle_gamma   90.00
#
_symmetry.space_group_name_H-M   'P 1'
#
loop_
_entity.id
_entity.type
_entity.pdbx_description
1 polymer ?
#
loop_
_entity_poly.entity_id
_entity_poly.type
_entity_poly.pdbx_seq_one_letter_code
_entity_poly.pdbx_strand_id
1 'polypeptide(L)'
;MSIFAIFLTCWTTPINISNTPGTYSMFPCIVVNHGKIHVVWDDGIYDVMCRVFYRCCVNDSWLPIDTVVDSLPYYCGIPSIAVDTSGIVHVVWDDTRGNYDIWWSYYDGEEWSPPVNISNDPRCSFAPKIVVDPSN
;
A
#
# COMPACT_ATOMS: atom_id res chain seq x y z
N MET A 1 -2.70 -44.27 -15.77
CA MET A 1 -2.32 -43.78 -14.43
C MET A 1 -2.52 -42.28 -14.44
N SER A 2 -3.72 -41.84 -14.03
CA SER A 2 -4.16 -40.45 -14.14
C SER A 2 -4.15 -39.84 -12.74
N ILE A 3 -3.39 -38.78 -12.54
CA ILE A 3 -3.45 -37.94 -11.35
C ILE A 3 -4.30 -36.74 -11.76
N PHE A 4 -5.55 -36.71 -11.30
CA PHE A 4 -6.35 -35.50 -11.34
C PHE A 4 -5.90 -34.60 -10.18
N ALA A 5 -5.31 -33.45 -10.50
CA ALA A 5 -5.13 -32.36 -9.55
C ALA A 5 -6.52 -31.75 -9.29
N ILE A 6 -6.98 -31.80 -8.05
CA ILE A 6 -8.19 -31.11 -7.61
C ILE A 6 -7.78 -29.65 -7.35
N PHE A 7 -8.09 -28.76 -8.29
CA PHE A 7 -8.07 -27.33 -8.00
C PHE A 7 -9.26 -27.02 -7.06
N LEU A 8 -8.97 -26.55 -5.85
CA LEU A 8 -10.01 -26.06 -4.92
C LEU A 8 -10.60 -24.76 -5.49
N THR A 9 -11.87 -24.81 -5.89
CA THR A 9 -12.61 -23.69 -6.49
C THR A 9 -13.52 -22.97 -5.48
N CYS A 10 -13.17 -22.94 -4.20
CA CYS A 10 -13.98 -22.27 -3.18
C CYS A 10 -13.23 -21.10 -2.52
N TRP A 11 -13.98 -20.05 -2.22
CA TRP A 11 -13.52 -18.95 -1.38
C TRP A 11 -13.14 -19.45 0.01
N THR A 12 -12.05 -18.91 0.56
CA THR A 12 -11.65 -19.13 1.95
C THR A 12 -12.44 -18.21 2.89
N THR A 13 -12.37 -18.49 4.20
CA THR A 13 -12.88 -17.56 5.22
C THR A 13 -12.10 -16.25 5.16
N PRO A 14 -12.78 -15.09 5.05
CA PRO A 14 -12.11 -13.79 5.07
C PRO A 14 -11.31 -13.58 6.36
N ILE A 15 -10.15 -12.93 6.22
CA ILE A 15 -9.29 -12.54 7.34
C ILE A 15 -9.15 -11.02 7.36
N ASN A 16 -9.13 -10.44 8.56
CA ASN A 16 -8.86 -9.02 8.73
C ASN A 16 -7.34 -8.77 8.72
N ILE A 17 -6.84 -8.10 7.69
CA ILE A 17 -5.41 -7.82 7.51
C ILE A 17 -4.95 -6.51 8.16
N SER A 18 -5.83 -5.55 8.43
CA SER A 18 -5.46 -4.27 9.08
C SER A 18 -5.35 -4.42 10.59
N ASN A 19 -6.22 -5.24 11.20
CA ASN A 19 -6.22 -5.55 12.64
C ASN A 19 -6.15 -4.31 13.56
N THR A 20 -6.81 -3.23 13.16
CA THR A 20 -6.86 -1.93 13.82
C THR A 20 -8.31 -1.65 14.28
N PRO A 21 -8.73 -2.19 15.44
CA PRO A 21 -10.10 -2.01 15.91
C PRO A 21 -10.35 -0.55 16.33
N GLY A 22 -11.50 -0.01 15.94
CA GLY A 22 -11.94 1.33 16.37
C GLY A 22 -11.44 2.48 15.50
N THR A 23 -10.75 2.20 14.40
CA THR A 23 -10.35 3.18 13.37
C THR A 23 -10.96 2.79 12.02
N TYR A 24 -10.88 3.70 11.05
CA TYR A 24 -11.28 3.42 9.67
C TYR A 24 -10.08 2.90 8.89
N SER A 25 -10.17 1.69 8.34
CA SER A 25 -9.26 1.21 7.30
C SER A 25 -9.91 1.41 5.93
N MET A 26 -9.32 2.24 5.06
CA MET A 26 -9.94 2.60 3.78
C MET A 26 -8.93 2.58 2.62
N PHE A 27 -9.47 2.73 1.42
CA PHE A 27 -8.73 2.81 0.15
C PHE A 27 -7.65 1.74 -0.04
N PRO A 28 -7.95 0.44 0.18
CA PRO A 28 -6.95 -0.60 0.01
C PRO A 28 -6.55 -0.73 -1.46
N CYS A 29 -5.25 -0.85 -1.71
CA CYS A 29 -4.69 -1.22 -3.01
C CYS A 29 -3.81 -2.47 -2.86
N ILE A 30 -3.80 -3.32 -3.88
CA ILE A 30 -3.13 -4.63 -3.86
C ILE A 30 -2.36 -4.85 -5.18
N VAL A 31 -1.20 -5.48 -5.08
CA VAL A 31 -0.39 -5.91 -6.23
C VAL A 31 0.33 -7.22 -5.90
N VAL A 32 0.62 -8.02 -6.93
CA VAL A 32 1.28 -9.32 -6.78
C VAL A 32 2.56 -9.31 -7.61
N ASN A 33 3.67 -9.76 -7.00
CA ASN A 33 4.97 -9.89 -7.66
C ASN A 33 5.71 -11.10 -7.09
N HIS A 34 6.24 -11.98 -7.95
CA HIS A 34 6.99 -13.18 -7.56
C HIS A 34 6.34 -14.03 -6.45
N GLY A 35 5.01 -14.20 -6.49
CA GLY A 35 4.25 -14.97 -5.50
C GLY A 35 4.04 -14.27 -4.15
N LYS A 36 4.51 -13.03 -3.99
CA LYS A 36 4.22 -12.16 -2.85
C LYS A 36 3.00 -11.30 -3.14
N ILE A 37 2.16 -11.11 -2.12
CA ILE A 37 1.02 -10.18 -2.18
C ILE A 37 1.39 -8.95 -1.37
N HIS A 38 1.33 -7.79 -1.99
CA HIS A 38 1.61 -6.50 -1.36
C HIS A 38 0.30 -5.73 -1.25
N VAL A 39 -0.03 -5.28 -0.06
CA VAL A 39 -1.26 -4.51 0.21
C VAL A 39 -0.88 -3.23 0.93
N VAL A 40 -1.48 -2.13 0.48
CA VAL A 40 -1.47 -0.85 1.19
C VAL A 40 -2.89 -0.40 1.46
N TRP A 41 -3.09 0.34 2.54
CA TRP A 41 -4.36 0.97 2.89
C TRP A 41 -4.07 2.20 3.74
N ASP A 42 -5.05 3.08 3.88
CA ASP A 42 -4.98 4.11 4.90
C ASP A 42 -5.77 3.71 6.15
N ASP A 43 -5.26 4.12 7.31
CA ASP A 43 -5.89 3.84 8.59
C ASP A 43 -5.85 5.03 9.54
N GLY A 44 -6.97 5.32 10.20
CA GLY A 44 -7.07 6.37 11.21
C GLY A 44 -8.44 7.02 11.30
N ILE A 45 -8.45 8.34 11.51
CA ILE A 45 -9.66 9.17 11.53
C ILE A 45 -9.82 9.77 10.13
N TYR A 46 -10.87 9.35 9.43
CA TYR A 46 -11.18 9.79 8.07
C TYR A 46 -11.10 11.30 7.91
N ASP A 47 -10.33 11.76 6.92
CA ASP A 47 -10.16 13.18 6.55
C ASP A 47 -9.62 14.08 7.68
N VAL A 48 -9.04 13.49 8.73
CA VAL A 48 -8.43 14.23 9.84
C VAL A 48 -7.01 13.75 10.08
N MET A 49 -6.84 12.46 10.38
CA MET A 49 -5.57 11.86 10.82
C MET A 49 -5.51 10.42 10.34
N CYS A 50 -5.08 10.24 9.10
CA CYS A 50 -4.83 8.92 8.52
C CYS A 50 -3.33 8.73 8.26
N ARG A 51 -2.89 7.48 8.33
CA ARG A 51 -1.54 7.03 8.01
C ARG A 51 -1.64 5.98 6.92
N VAL A 52 -0.59 5.83 6.12
CA VAL A 52 -0.53 4.78 5.09
C VAL A 52 0.23 3.59 5.64
N PHE A 53 -0.42 2.44 5.61
CA PHE A 53 0.13 1.17 6.07
C PHE A 53 0.42 0.23 4.90
N TYR A 54 1.33 -0.70 5.15
CA TYR A 54 1.71 -1.74 4.23
C TYR A 54 1.72 -3.10 4.92
N ARG A 55 1.37 -4.15 4.16
CA ARG A 55 1.53 -5.53 4.59
C ARG A 55 1.83 -6.43 3.40
N CYS A 56 2.74 -7.37 3.62
CA CYS A 56 3.12 -8.37 2.63
C CYS A 56 2.67 -9.77 3.07
N CYS A 57 2.19 -10.58 2.12
CA CYS A 57 2.03 -12.02 2.29
C CYS A 57 3.13 -12.75 1.52
N VAL A 58 3.78 -13.71 2.17
CA VAL A 58 4.80 -14.60 1.57
C VAL A 58 4.47 -16.03 1.97
N ASN A 59 4.35 -16.94 0.99
CA ASN A 59 4.00 -18.35 1.23
C ASN A 59 2.76 -18.51 2.15
N ASP A 60 1.67 -17.85 1.78
CA ASP A 60 0.39 -17.83 2.52
C ASP A 60 0.46 -17.30 3.96
N SER A 61 1.57 -16.65 4.34
CA SER A 61 1.77 -16.06 5.66
C SER A 61 1.91 -14.54 5.57
N TRP A 62 1.01 -13.83 6.26
CA TRP A 62 1.08 -12.37 6.37
C TRP A 62 2.18 -11.95 7.34
N LEU A 63 3.13 -11.15 6.86
CA LEU A 63 4.15 -10.50 7.68
C LEU A 63 3.51 -9.46 8.64
N PRO A 64 4.26 -8.96 9.63
CA PRO A 64 3.82 -7.82 10.44
C PRO A 64 3.43 -6.62 9.57
N ILE A 65 2.54 -5.79 10.10
CA ILE A 65 2.17 -4.51 9.47
C ILE A 65 3.34 -3.55 9.58
N ASP A 66 3.62 -2.86 8.49
CA ASP A 66 4.61 -1.78 8.43
C ASP A 66 3.92 -0.45 8.12
N THR A 67 4.56 0.66 8.49
CA THR A 67 4.06 2.01 8.26
C THR A 67 4.84 2.65 7.12
N VAL A 68 4.17 2.91 6.00
CA VAL A 68 4.77 3.63 4.85
C VAL A 68 5.10 5.06 5.26
N VAL A 69 4.16 5.71 5.96
CA VAL A 69 4.33 7.07 6.46
C VAL A 69 3.47 7.33 7.70
N ASP A 70 4.05 8.03 8.67
CA ASP A 70 3.35 8.65 9.79
C ASP A 70 3.63 10.16 9.78
N SER A 71 2.68 10.94 9.28
CA SER A 71 2.78 12.39 9.18
C SER A 71 1.92 13.12 10.21
N LEU A 72 1.56 12.53 11.34
CA LEU A 72 0.66 13.20 12.30
C LEU A 72 1.19 14.61 12.66
N PRO A 73 0.33 15.65 12.72
CA PRO A 73 -1.13 15.58 12.69
C PRO A 73 -1.77 15.68 11.29
N TYR A 74 -0.98 15.59 10.22
CA TYR A 74 -1.46 15.71 8.86
C TYR A 74 -2.18 14.43 8.39
N TYR A 75 -3.10 14.60 7.44
CA TYR A 75 -3.76 13.51 6.76
C TYR A 75 -2.81 12.93 5.70
N CYS A 76 -2.72 11.59 5.65
CA CYS A 76 -2.09 10.83 4.57
C CYS A 76 -3.06 9.74 4.13
N GLY A 77 -3.38 9.64 2.85
CA GLY A 77 -4.31 8.62 2.40
C GLY A 77 -4.36 8.37 0.91
N ILE A 78 -5.43 7.68 0.52
CA ILE A 78 -5.72 7.29 -0.87
C ILE A 78 -4.48 6.71 -1.57
N PRO A 79 -3.83 5.69 -0.98
CA PRO A 79 -2.58 5.19 -1.53
C PRO A 79 -2.80 4.47 -2.87
N SER A 80 -1.75 4.42 -3.67
CA SER A 80 -1.62 3.55 -4.84
C SER A 80 -0.26 2.86 -4.80
N ILE A 81 -0.23 1.60 -5.22
CA ILE A 81 0.97 0.74 -5.15
C ILE A 81 1.28 0.12 -6.51
N ALA A 82 2.57 -0.03 -6.81
CA ALA A 82 3.10 -0.83 -7.91
C ALA A 82 4.40 -1.53 -7.48
N VAL A 83 4.79 -2.61 -8.15
CA VAL A 83 6.06 -3.32 -7.89
C VAL A 83 6.80 -3.49 -9.21
N ASP A 84 8.03 -2.99 -9.27
CA ASP A 84 8.88 -3.07 -10.46
C ASP A 84 9.39 -4.50 -10.74
N THR A 85 10.11 -4.67 -11.84
CA THR A 85 10.63 -5.99 -12.23
C THR A 85 11.72 -6.51 -11.27
N SER A 86 12.37 -5.60 -10.55
CA SER A 86 13.40 -5.90 -9.54
C SER A 86 12.80 -6.29 -8.18
N GLY A 87 11.49 -6.11 -8.00
CA GLY A 87 10.77 -6.40 -6.76
C GLY A 87 10.70 -5.21 -5.78
N ILE A 88 11.09 -4.01 -6.20
CA ILE A 88 10.97 -2.78 -5.43
C ILE A 88 9.50 -2.35 -5.44
N VAL A 89 8.95 -2.11 -4.25
CA VAL A 89 7.56 -1.68 -4.09
C VAL A 89 7.53 -0.16 -4.08
N HIS A 90 6.74 0.46 -4.95
CA HIS A 90 6.52 1.89 -4.98
C HIS A 90 5.13 2.23 -4.46
N VAL A 91 5.04 3.21 -3.58
CA VAL A 91 3.77 3.72 -3.05
C VAL A 91 3.70 5.22 -3.27
N VAL A 92 2.56 5.68 -3.77
CA VAL A 92 2.18 7.09 -3.82
C VAL A 92 0.93 7.32 -3.00
N TRP A 93 0.80 8.49 -2.37
CA TRP A 93 -0.34 8.87 -1.54
C TRP A 93 -0.57 10.37 -1.61
N ASP A 94 -1.75 10.83 -1.21
CA ASP A 94 -1.97 12.25 -0.95
C ASP A 94 -1.72 12.58 0.52
N ASP A 95 -1.18 13.77 0.76
CA ASP A 95 -0.72 14.18 2.08
C ASP A 95 -0.99 15.67 2.28
N THR A 96 -1.33 16.09 3.50
CA THR A 96 -1.64 17.48 3.84
C THR A 96 -0.55 18.21 4.62
N ARG A 97 0.69 17.70 4.59
CA ARG A 97 1.91 18.43 5.03
C ARG A 97 2.13 19.69 4.16
N GLY A 98 1.38 20.75 4.44
CA GLY A 98 1.31 21.96 3.62
C GLY A 98 -0.02 22.03 2.88
N ASN A 99 0.02 21.94 1.55
CA ASN A 99 -1.18 21.69 0.73
C ASN A 99 -1.42 20.18 0.58
N TYR A 100 -2.55 19.81 -0.04
CA TYR A 100 -2.69 18.47 -0.60
C TYR A 100 -1.64 18.28 -1.70
N ASP A 101 -0.66 17.41 -1.46
CA ASP A 101 0.38 17.07 -2.41
C ASP A 101 0.49 15.56 -2.58
N ILE A 102 1.05 15.14 -3.71
CA ILE A 102 1.36 13.74 -3.97
C ILE A 102 2.77 13.45 -3.48
N TRP A 103 2.85 12.47 -2.60
CA TRP A 103 4.10 11.97 -2.05
C TRP A 103 4.38 10.56 -2.55
N TRP A 104 5.66 10.20 -2.55
CA TRP A 104 6.16 8.92 -3.00
C TRP A 104 7.22 8.37 -2.05
N SER A 105 7.24 7.05 -1.88
CA SER A 105 8.28 6.30 -1.20
C SER A 105 8.37 4.91 -1.84
N TYR A 106 9.52 4.26 -1.70
CA TYR A 106 9.71 2.88 -2.14
C TYR A 106 10.23 1.99 -1.00
N TYR A 107 9.89 0.71 -1.05
CA TYR A 107 10.38 -0.32 -0.15
C TYR A 107 11.37 -1.20 -0.91
N ASP A 108 12.60 -1.29 -0.41
CA ASP A 108 13.68 -2.05 -1.05
C ASP A 108 13.75 -3.53 -0.65
N GLY A 109 12.85 -3.97 0.23
CA GLY A 109 12.85 -5.31 0.81
C GLY A 109 13.27 -5.34 2.28
N GLU A 110 13.83 -4.25 2.78
CA GLU A 110 14.25 -4.08 4.18
C GLU A 110 13.54 -2.89 4.83
N GLU A 111 13.59 -1.70 4.19
CA GLU A 111 13.03 -0.46 4.73
C GLU A 111 12.35 0.41 3.67
N TRP A 112 11.53 1.36 4.15
CA TRP A 112 10.94 2.41 3.31
C TRP A 112 11.94 3.56 3.12
N SER A 113 12.05 4.05 1.89
CA SER A 113 12.78 5.27 1.60
C SER A 113 12.12 6.48 2.27
N PRO A 114 12.89 7.54 2.60
CA PRO A 114 12.29 8.81 3.01
C PRO A 114 11.25 9.29 1.98
N PRO A 115 10.06 9.75 2.42
CA PRO A 115 9.05 10.29 1.52
C PRO A 115 9.52 11.50 0.72
N VAL A 116 9.17 11.54 -0.57
CA VAL A 116 9.47 12.66 -1.49
C VAL A 116 8.17 13.26 -2.01
N ASN A 117 8.01 14.58 -1.92
CA ASN A 117 6.92 15.30 -2.58
C ASN A 117 7.20 15.38 -4.08
N ILE A 118 6.33 14.78 -4.90
CA ILE A 118 6.49 14.69 -6.37
C ILE A 118 5.55 15.61 -7.15
N SER A 119 4.52 16.19 -6.53
CA SER A 119 3.67 17.21 -7.18
C SER A 119 4.24 18.61 -7.03
N ASN A 120 4.70 18.97 -5.83
CA ASN A 120 5.20 20.31 -5.48
C ASN A 120 4.27 21.44 -6.02
N ASP A 121 2.95 21.25 -5.94
CA ASP A 121 1.97 22.20 -6.48
C ASP A 121 1.66 23.26 -5.41
N PRO A 122 1.70 24.56 -5.72
CA PRO A 122 1.22 25.59 -4.80
C PRO A 122 -0.29 25.51 -4.49
N ARG A 123 -1.05 24.61 -5.15
CA ARG A 123 -2.45 24.27 -4.91
C ARG A 123 -2.59 22.82 -4.43
N CYS A 124 -3.70 22.15 -4.72
CA CYS A 124 -4.01 20.81 -4.25
C CYS A 124 -3.88 19.76 -5.37
N SER A 125 -3.20 18.64 -5.07
CA SER A 125 -3.14 17.40 -5.85
C SER A 125 -3.64 16.23 -5.00
N PHE A 126 -4.49 15.37 -5.57
CA PHE A 126 -5.18 14.32 -4.81
C PHE A 126 -5.36 13.03 -5.63
N ALA A 127 -5.63 11.92 -4.93
CA ALA A 127 -5.96 10.62 -5.51
C ALA A 127 -4.97 10.11 -6.58
N PRO A 128 -3.68 9.96 -6.24
CA PRO A 128 -2.66 9.55 -7.20
C PRO A 128 -2.87 8.11 -7.66
N LYS A 129 -2.30 7.81 -8.83
CA LYS A 129 -2.15 6.44 -9.35
C LYS A 129 -0.73 6.24 -9.84
N ILE A 130 -0.18 5.07 -9.55
CA ILE A 130 1.16 4.67 -10.02
C ILE A 130 1.05 3.37 -10.82
N VAL A 131 1.84 3.31 -11.89
CA VAL A 131 2.14 2.11 -12.65
C VAL A 131 3.64 2.09 -12.89
N VAL A 132 4.21 0.91 -13.03
CA VAL A 132 5.62 0.72 -13.41
C VAL A 132 5.68 0.10 -14.80
N ASP A 133 6.76 0.36 -15.51
CA ASP A 133 7.00 -0.24 -16.81
C ASP A 133 7.32 -1.74 -16.63
N PRO A 134 6.58 -2.67 -17.25
CA PRO A 134 6.89 -4.10 -17.18
C PRO A 134 8.26 -4.46 -17.78
N SER A 135 8.87 -3.53 -18.52
CA SER A 135 10.17 -3.71 -19.19
C SER A 135 11.36 -3.06 -18.49
N ASN A 136 11.14 -2.33 -17.39
CA ASN A 136 12.19 -1.76 -16.54
C ASN A 136 11.86 -1.96 -15.06
#